data_AF-A0A7C6XWG0-F1
#
_entry.id   AF-A0A7C6XWG0-F1
#
_cell.length_a   1.000
_cell.length_b   1.000
_cell.length_c   1.000
_cell.angle_alpha   90.00
_cell.angle_beta   90.00
_cell.angle_gamma   90.00
#
_symmetry.space_group_name_H-M   'P 1'
#
loop_
_entity.id
_entity.type
_entity.pdbx_description
1 polymer ?
#
loop_
_entity_poly.entity_id
_entity_poly.type
_entity_poly.pdbx_seq_one_letter_code
_entity_poly.pdbx_strand_id
1 'polypeptide(L)' 'HPFMSVEVMEIMERHYKPVAQRLRPEDRMVGHTGFLLFARKIGRVQSEGPAIEWHTPGA' A
#
# COMPACT_ATOMS: atom_id res chain seq x y z
N HIS A 1 5.23 -15.35 2.58
CA HIS A 1 5.72 -14.27 3.47
C HIS A 1 4.54 -13.39 3.87
N PRO A 2 4.39 -12.96 5.14
CA PRO A 2 3.26 -12.14 5.55
C PRO A 2 3.44 -10.69 5.06
N PHE A 3 2.49 -10.21 4.27
CA PHE A 3 2.37 -8.82 3.83
C PHE A 3 0.99 -8.30 4.25
N MET A 4 0.89 -7.04 4.67
CA MET A 4 -0.36 -6.35 4.95
C MET A 4 -0.52 -5.11 4.08
N SER A 5 -1.73 -4.54 4.06
CA SER A 5 -2.04 -3.30 3.35
C SER A 5 -1.68 -3.39 1.88
N VAL A 6 -2.19 -4.44 1.20
CA VAL A 6 -1.98 -4.62 -0.23
C VAL A 6 -2.82 -3.59 -0.97
N GLU A 7 -2.17 -2.79 -1.81
CA GLU A 7 -2.79 -1.74 -2.61
C GLU A 7 -2.38 -1.90 -4.07
N VAL A 8 -3.34 -1.65 -4.97
CA VAL A 8 -3.12 -1.63 -6.41
C VAL A 8 -3.44 -0.23 -6.90
N MET A 9 -2.49 0.40 -7.56
CA MET A 9 -2.61 1.77 -8.05
C MET A 9 -2.27 1.83 -9.54
N GLU A 10 -2.78 2.85 -10.22
CA GLU A 10 -2.38 3.22 -11.57
C GLU A 10 -2.14 4.73 -11.60
N ILE A 11 -1.20 5.19 -12.43
CA ILE A 11 -0.90 6.62 -12.59
C ILE A 11 -1.36 7.08 -13.97
N MET A 12 -2.09 8.18 -14.03
CA MET A 12 -2.54 8.78 -15.28
C MET A 12 -1.88 10.14 -15.49
N GLU A 13 -1.00 10.24 -16.48
CA GLU A 13 -0.42 11.52 -16.86
C GLU A 13 -1.37 12.30 -17.77
N ARG A 14 -1.68 13.52 -17.37
CA ARG A 14 -2.49 14.45 -18.16
C ARG A 14 -1.68 15.70 -18.45
N HIS A 15 -1.10 15.75 -19.64
CA HIS A 15 -0.31 16.90 -20.07
C HIS A 15 -1.22 18.06 -20.47
N TYR A 16 -0.71 19.28 -20.27
CA TYR A 16 -1.42 20.52 -20.58
C TYR A 16 -0.62 21.33 -21.60
N LYS A 17 -1.34 22.06 -22.46
CA LYS A 17 -0.78 23.08 -23.36
C LYS A 17 -0.59 24.38 -22.56
N PRO A 18 0.65 24.82 -22.26
CA PRO A 18 0.90 25.91 -21.31
C PRO A 18 0.81 27.28 -21.98
N VAL A 19 -0.35 27.61 -22.56
CA VAL A 19 -0.62 28.93 -23.12
C VAL A 19 -1.39 29.74 -22.08
N ALA A 20 -0.82 30.84 -21.57
CA ALA A 20 -1.40 31.57 -20.43
C ALA A 20 -2.89 31.94 -20.57
N GLN A 21 -3.33 32.35 -21.76
CA GLN A 21 -4.73 32.72 -22.04
C GLN A 21 -5.60 31.55 -22.52
N ARG A 22 -5.01 30.36 -22.76
CA ARG A 22 -5.68 29.18 -23.32
C ARG A 22 -5.14 27.88 -22.71
N LEU A 23 -4.89 27.88 -21.41
CA LEU A 23 -4.41 26.70 -20.70
C LEU A 23 -5.47 25.61 -20.79
N ARG A 24 -5.11 24.49 -21.40
CA ARG A 24 -6.02 23.36 -21.58
C ARG A 24 -5.26 22.04 -21.58
N PRO A 25 -5.91 20.93 -21.23
CA PRO A 25 -5.35 19.61 -21.44
C PRO A 25 -5.05 19.34 -22.91
N GLU A 26 -4.11 18.43 -23.16
CA GLU A 26 -3.93 17.82 -24.48
C GLU A 26 -5.21 17.13 -24.97
N ASP A 27 -5.37 17.08 -26.29
CA ASP A 27 -6.59 16.56 -26.94
C ASP A 27 -6.68 15.03 -26.85
N ARG A 28 -5.54 14.37 -26.66
CA ARG A 28 -5.43 12.93 -26.46
C ARG A 28 -4.63 12.67 -25.20
N MET A 29 -4.96 11.59 -24.52
CA MET A 29 -4.19 11.08 -23.40
C MET A 29 -4.04 9.56 -23.52
N VAL A 30 -3.03 9.04 -22.85
CA VAL A 30 -2.88 7.58 -22.71
C VAL A 30 -3.97 7.09 -21.77
N GLY A 31 -4.76 6.12 -22.23
CA GLY A 31 -5.92 5.58 -21.50
C GLY A 31 -5.57 4.52 -20.46
N HIS A 32 -4.31 4.06 -20.43
CA HIS A 32 -3.82 3.05 -19.50
C HIS A 32 -2.29 3.15 -19.37
N THR A 33 -1.77 3.02 -18.16
CA THR A 33 -0.34 2.91 -17.91
C THR A 33 0.02 1.51 -17.44
N GLY A 34 0.54 1.37 -16.23
CA GLY A 34 0.87 0.10 -15.59
C GLY A 34 0.40 0.12 -14.14
N PHE A 35 0.00 -1.04 -13.65
CA PHE A 35 -0.41 -1.18 -12.26
C PHE A 35 0.81 -1.27 -11.36
N LEU A 36 0.80 -0.46 -10.31
CA LEU A 36 1.75 -0.48 -9.21
C LEU A 36 1.15 -1.25 -8.05
N LEU A 37 1.88 -2.26 -7.56
CA LEU A 37 1.47 -3.05 -6.41
C LEU A 37 2.32 -2.67 -5.21
N PHE A 38 1.67 -2.22 -4.14
CA PHE A 38 2.31 -1.89 -2.87
C PHE A 38 1.82 -2.83 -1.78
N ALA A 39 2.72 -3.16 -0.86
CA ALA A 39 2.37 -3.88 0.35
C ALA A 39 3.44 -3.62 1.42
N ARG A 40 3.04 -3.70 2.69
CA ARG A 40 3.97 -3.62 3.83
C ARG A 40 4.35 -5.03 4.26
N LYS A 41 5.65 -5.34 4.23
CA LYS A 41 6.18 -6.59 4.79
C LYS A 41 6.00 -6.58 6.31
N ILE A 42 5.46 -7.66 6.87
CA ILE A 42 5.30 -7.82 8.31
C ILE A 42 6.41 -8.72 8.84
N GLY A 43 7.00 -8.35 9.97
CA GLY A 43 7.88 -9.23 10.72
C GLY A 43 7.08 -10.36 11.38
N ARG A 44 7.74 -11.47 11.71
CA ARG A 44 7.12 -12.49 12.56
C ARG A 44 7.04 -11.93 13.97
N VAL A 45 5.83 -11.77 14.51
CA VAL A 45 5.66 -11.50 15.94
C VAL A 45 5.98 -12.81 16.66
N GLN A 46 7.08 -12.84 17.42
CA GLN A 46 7.32 -13.92 18.37
C GLN A 46 6.48 -13.59 19.60
N SER A 47 5.44 -14.37 19.85
CA SER A 47 4.71 -14.31 21.11
C SER A 47 5.53 -15.05 22.18
N GLU A 48 6.51 -14.38 22.76
CA GLU A 48 7.03 -14.79 24.07
C GLU A 48 6.11 -14.18 25.14
N GLY A 49 4.96 -14.82 25.34
CA GLY A 49 4.23 -14.65 26.60
C GLY A 49 4.87 -15.61 27.61
N PRO A 50 5.16 -15.18 28.85
CA PRO A 50 5.55 -16.14 29.88
C PRO A 50 4.42 -17.15 30.02
N ALA A 51 4.75 -18.44 29.98
CA ALA A 51 3.85 -19.48 30.44
C ALA A 51 3.60 -19.19 31.93
N ILE A 52 2.50 -18.52 32.24
CA ILE A 52 2.06 -18.37 33.63
C ILE A 52 1.62 -19.76 34.06
N GLU A 53 2.56 -20.48 34.67
CA GLU A 53 2.30 -21.75 35.33
C GLU A 53 1.44 -21.44 36.56
N TRP A 54 0.16 -21.75 36.45
CA TRP A 54 -0.76 -21.67 37.58
C TRP A 54 -0.36 -22.75 38.60
N HIS A 55 0.47 -22.39 39.58
CA HIS A 55 0.67 -23.24 40.75
C HIS A 55 -0.64 -23.38 41.49
N THR A 56 -1.17 -24.61 41.55
CA THR A 56 -2.29 -24.95 42.44
C THR A 56 -1.69 -25.27 43.82
N PRO A 57 -1.92 -24.48 44.87
CA PRO A 57 -1.50 -24.87 46.20
C PRO A 57 -2.55 -25.83 46.77
N GLY A 58 -2.15 -27.10 46.94
CA GLY A 58 -2.97 -28.11 47.61
C GLY A 58 -2.81 -29.50 47.02
N ALA A 59 -1.68 -30.14 47.29
CA ALA A 59 -1.50 -31.59 47.30
C ALA A 59 -0.77 -31.98 48.59
#